data_AF-A0A3C0S8A8-F1
#
_entry.id   AF-A0A3C0S8A8-F1
#
_cell.length_a   1.000
_cell.length_b   1.000
_cell.length_c   1.000
_cell.angle_alpha   90.00
_cell.angle_beta   90.00
_cell.angle_gamma   90.00
#
_symmetry.space_group_name_H-M   'P 1'
#
loop_
_entity.id
_entity.type
_entity.pdbx_description
1 polymer ?
#
loop_
_entity_poly.entity_id
_entity_poly.type
_entity_poly.pdbx_seq_one_letter_code
_entity_poly.pdbx_strand_id
1 'polypeptide(L)'
;DDNASAVAALLETAHCLQSVPLKTPLVFAAFTLEEYGFIGSHHHIVETKKLGNGFSGMISLEMVGYRDSRPGAQSYPVYVDPTHYPETGDFIAVVGNEPSAKLTHLVAEGMRDAEPALPIEQLIVPGRGDEFTEVRLSDHSPFWEHDIPAVMLTDTAFFRNPNYHQASDTLDTLDLEFIRDTTAAVTGFLKYHLT
;
A
#
# COMPACT_ATOMS: atom_id res chain seq x y z
N ASP A 1 3.12 -13.41 -3.52
CA ASP A 1 2.58 -12.27 -2.78
C ASP A 1 3.55 -11.12 -2.99
N ASP A 2 4.77 -11.29 -2.49
CA ASP A 2 5.82 -10.28 -2.42
C ASP A 2 6.66 -10.19 -3.71
N ASN A 3 6.56 -9.12 -4.51
CA ASN A 3 5.50 -8.12 -4.53
C ASN A 3 4.68 -8.19 -5.84
N ALA A 4 4.58 -9.39 -6.42
CA ALA A 4 3.91 -9.63 -7.71
C ALA A 4 2.39 -9.35 -7.65
N SER A 5 1.73 -9.53 -6.50
CA SER A 5 0.31 -9.21 -6.36
C SER A 5 0.05 -7.71 -6.52
N ALA A 6 0.91 -6.87 -5.95
CA ALA A 6 0.84 -5.42 -6.08
C ALA A 6 1.14 -4.97 -7.50
N VAL A 7 2.12 -5.59 -8.17
CA VAL A 7 2.42 -5.30 -9.58
C VAL A 7 1.22 -5.63 -10.47
N ALA A 8 0.53 -6.76 -10.22
CA ALA A 8 -0.69 -7.10 -10.94
C ALA A 8 -1.79 -6.06 -10.70
N ALA A 9 -2.03 -5.66 -9.44
CA ALA A 9 -2.99 -4.61 -9.10
C ALA A 9 -2.64 -3.25 -9.72
N LEU A 10 -1.35 -2.89 -9.76
CA LEU A 10 -0.84 -1.66 -10.39
C LEU A 10 -1.16 -1.62 -11.88
N LEU A 11 -0.87 -2.72 -12.59
CA LEU A 11 -1.11 -2.83 -14.04
C LEU A 11 -2.60 -2.79 -14.36
N GLU A 12 -3.43 -3.49 -13.58
CA GLU A 12 -4.89 -3.50 -13.80
C GLU A 12 -5.52 -2.14 -13.46
N THR A 13 -5.05 -1.47 -12.41
CA THR A 13 -5.45 -0.09 -12.11
C THR A 13 -5.12 0.85 -13.28
N ALA A 14 -3.91 0.74 -13.85
CA ALA A 14 -3.51 1.53 -15.02
C ALA A 14 -4.38 1.22 -16.24
N HIS A 15 -4.72 -0.05 -16.46
CA HIS A 15 -5.63 -0.48 -17.52
C HIS A 15 -7.02 0.16 -17.36
N CYS A 16 -7.61 0.06 -16.17
CA CYS A 16 -8.94 0.60 -15.87
C CYS A 16 -9.01 2.14 -15.99
N LEU A 17 -7.90 2.84 -15.73
CA LEU A 17 -7.83 4.31 -15.80
C LEU A 17 -7.45 4.84 -17.20
N GLN A 18 -7.16 3.98 -18.18
CA GLN A 18 -6.67 4.39 -19.50
C GLN A 18 -7.58 5.41 -20.22
N SER A 19 -8.91 5.28 -20.08
CA SER A 19 -9.89 6.15 -20.72
C SER A 19 -10.44 7.24 -19.79
N VAL A 20 -9.91 7.38 -18.58
CA VAL A 20 -10.40 8.33 -17.58
C VAL A 20 -9.68 9.68 -17.76
N PRO A 21 -10.40 10.81 -17.92
CA PRO A 21 -9.78 12.12 -18.08
C PRO A 21 -9.29 12.64 -16.73
N LEU A 22 -8.06 12.31 -16.37
CA LEU A 22 -7.44 12.74 -15.11
C LEU A 22 -7.06 14.23 -15.17
N LYS A 23 -7.43 14.99 -14.13
CA LYS A 23 -6.99 16.38 -13.92
C LYS A 23 -5.59 16.48 -13.32
N THR A 24 -5.15 15.41 -12.66
CA THR A 24 -3.83 15.31 -12.03
C THR A 24 -3.01 14.23 -12.75
N PRO A 25 -1.77 14.51 -13.19
CA PRO A 25 -0.89 13.49 -13.76
C PRO A 25 -0.66 12.35 -12.78
N LEU A 26 -0.81 11.11 -13.25
CA LEU A 26 -0.55 9.90 -12.49
C LEU A 26 0.65 9.18 -13.08
N VAL A 27 1.59 8.77 -12.22
CA VAL A 27 2.74 7.96 -12.59
C VAL A 27 2.58 6.59 -11.96
N PHE A 28 2.48 5.56 -12.81
CA PHE A 28 2.57 4.17 -12.36
C PHE A 28 4.04 3.76 -12.40
N ALA A 29 4.60 3.39 -11.25
CA ALA A 29 6.00 3.01 -11.10
C ALA A 29 6.09 1.63 -10.45
N ALA A 30 6.94 0.78 -11.02
CA ALA A 30 7.39 -0.47 -10.41
C ALA A 30 8.89 -0.34 -10.14
N PHE A 31 9.28 -0.28 -8.87
CA PHE A 31 10.65 -0.02 -8.48
C PHE A 31 11.49 -1.30 -8.48
N THR A 32 12.76 -1.15 -8.83
CA THR A 32 13.74 -2.23 -8.76
C THR A 32 14.50 -2.17 -7.44
N LEU A 33 14.95 -3.32 -6.95
CA LEU A 33 15.88 -3.41 -5.81
C LEU A 33 15.29 -2.81 -4.51
N GLU A 34 13.99 -3.00 -4.29
CA GLU A 34 13.28 -2.69 -3.04
C GLU A 34 13.96 -3.43 -1.86
N GLU A 35 14.11 -4.75 -2.01
CA GLU A 35 14.74 -5.67 -1.04
C GLU A 35 16.21 -5.39 -0.71
N TYR A 36 16.84 -4.49 -1.45
CA TYR A 36 18.23 -4.06 -1.25
C TYR A 36 18.32 -2.65 -0.66
N GLY A 37 17.24 -2.18 -0.01
CA GLY A 37 17.17 -0.87 0.63
C GLY A 37 16.58 0.20 -0.28
N PHE A 38 15.49 -0.13 -0.99
CA PHE A 38 14.65 0.82 -1.73
C PHE A 38 15.43 1.62 -2.79
N ILE A 39 16.43 1.00 -3.42
CA ILE A 39 17.38 1.70 -4.31
C ILE A 39 16.66 2.36 -5.49
N GLY A 40 15.67 1.66 -6.08
CA GLY A 40 14.91 2.15 -7.23
C GLY A 40 14.05 3.38 -6.90
N SER A 41 13.33 3.36 -5.77
CA SER A 41 12.47 4.47 -5.36
C SER A 41 13.30 5.68 -4.91
N HIS A 42 14.39 5.49 -4.17
CA HIS A 42 15.34 6.58 -3.89
C HIS A 42 15.87 7.25 -5.16
N HIS A 43 16.32 6.44 -6.12
CA HIS A 43 16.81 6.96 -7.40
C HIS A 43 15.71 7.73 -8.14
N HIS A 44 14.49 7.21 -8.19
CA HIS A 44 13.36 7.87 -8.83
C HIS A 44 13.05 9.24 -8.20
N ILE A 45 13.04 9.35 -6.87
CA ILE A 45 12.79 10.61 -6.16
C ILE A 45 13.89 11.63 -6.49
N VAL A 46 15.15 11.22 -6.41
CA VAL A 46 16.30 12.10 -6.67
C VAL A 46 16.29 12.64 -8.10
N GLU A 47 16.08 11.78 -9.09
CA GLU A 47 16.06 12.21 -10.50
C GLU A 47 14.84 13.09 -10.81
N THR A 48 13.68 12.79 -10.23
CA THR A 48 12.48 13.64 -10.42
C THR A 48 12.69 15.04 -9.86
N LYS A 49 13.30 15.16 -8.66
CA LYS A 49 13.65 16.45 -8.06
C LYS A 49 14.65 17.25 -8.91
N LYS A 50 15.64 16.58 -9.52
CA LYS A 50 16.61 17.25 -10.42
C LYS A 50 15.96 17.85 -11.66
N LEU A 51 14.88 17.25 -12.15
CA LEU A 51 14.10 17.75 -13.29
C LEU A 51 13.18 18.92 -12.92
N GLY A 52 13.19 19.38 -11.66
CA GLY A 52 12.32 20.46 -11.18
C GLY A 52 10.87 20.04 -10.95
N ASN A 53 10.60 18.73 -11.02
CA ASN A 53 9.29 18.16 -10.76
C ASN A 53 9.16 17.73 -9.28
N GLY A 54 7.93 17.60 -8.81
CA GLY A 54 7.62 17.15 -7.46
C GLY A 54 6.45 16.18 -7.43
N PHE A 55 6.25 15.57 -6.27
CA PHE A 55 5.15 14.65 -6.01
C PHE A 55 4.15 15.32 -5.08
N SER A 56 2.86 15.26 -5.41
CA SER A 56 1.80 15.68 -4.49
C SER A 56 1.48 14.61 -3.44
N GLY A 57 1.82 13.36 -3.74
CA GLY A 57 1.71 12.23 -2.84
C GLY A 57 2.13 10.94 -3.54
N MET A 58 2.23 9.85 -2.78
CA MET A 58 2.53 8.51 -3.28
C MET A 58 1.66 7.46 -2.56
N ILE A 59 1.22 6.45 -3.31
CA ILE A 59 0.53 5.28 -2.77
C ILE A 59 1.41 4.08 -3.13
N SER A 60 1.96 3.40 -2.12
CA SER A 60 2.69 2.15 -2.26
C SER A 60 1.70 1.00 -2.18
N LEU A 61 1.78 0.08 -3.14
CA LEU A 61 1.09 -1.20 -3.07
C LEU A 61 2.13 -2.23 -2.60
N GLU A 62 1.92 -2.82 -1.44
CA GLU A 62 2.90 -3.68 -0.76
C GLU A 62 2.24 -4.95 -0.25
N MET A 63 2.27 -6.01 -1.05
CA MET A 63 1.55 -7.27 -0.82
C MET A 63 0.05 -7.05 -0.62
N VAL A 64 -0.76 -7.65 -1.48
CA VAL A 64 -2.21 -7.38 -1.52
C VAL A 64 -2.99 -8.65 -1.89
N GLY A 65 -2.35 -9.80 -1.69
CA GLY A 65 -2.80 -11.08 -2.24
C GLY A 65 -3.03 -12.15 -1.20
N TYR A 66 -2.41 -12.07 -0.03
CA TYR A 66 -2.59 -13.07 1.01
C TYR A 66 -3.74 -12.70 1.96
N ARG A 67 -4.62 -13.67 2.19
CA ARG A 67 -5.79 -13.53 3.07
C ARG A 67 -5.91 -14.75 3.98
N ASP A 68 -6.24 -14.51 5.25
CA ASP A 68 -6.55 -15.58 6.20
C ASP A 68 -7.67 -15.17 7.16
N SER A 69 -8.89 -15.60 6.86
CA SER A 69 -10.08 -15.28 7.66
C SER A 69 -10.22 -16.11 8.96
N ARG A 70 -9.22 -16.92 9.33
CA ARG A 70 -9.26 -17.67 10.60
C ARG A 70 -9.07 -16.70 11.77
N PRO A 71 -9.88 -16.81 12.85
CA PRO A 71 -9.64 -16.03 14.06
C PRO A 71 -8.22 -16.28 14.60
N GLY A 72 -7.52 -15.20 14.94
CA GLY A 72 -6.13 -15.22 15.43
C GLY A 72 -5.07 -15.39 14.33
N ALA A 73 -5.44 -15.32 13.05
CA ALA A 73 -4.48 -15.33 11.94
C ALA A 73 -3.70 -14.03 11.82
N GLN A 74 -4.24 -12.92 12.33
CA GLN A 74 -3.57 -11.62 12.30
C GLN A 74 -2.78 -11.38 13.58
N SER A 75 -1.50 -11.07 13.44
CA SER A 75 -0.68 -10.49 14.50
C SER A 75 -0.39 -9.02 14.22
N TYR A 76 0.18 -8.29 15.18
CA TYR A 76 0.43 -6.86 15.04
C TYR A 76 1.80 -6.48 15.63
N PRO A 77 2.41 -5.38 15.17
CA PRO A 77 3.59 -4.83 15.83
C PRO A 77 3.28 -4.48 17.29
N VAL A 78 4.29 -4.54 18.16
CA VAL A 78 4.13 -4.38 19.62
C VAL A 78 3.55 -3.03 20.07
N TYR A 79 3.59 -2.00 19.21
CA TYR A 79 3.05 -0.67 19.47
C TYR A 79 1.61 -0.48 18.99
N VAL A 80 1.04 -1.47 18.30
CA VAL A 80 -0.37 -1.47 17.90
C VAL A 80 -1.16 -2.20 18.96
N ASP A 81 -2.22 -1.57 19.48
CA ASP A 81 -3.17 -2.22 20.37
C ASP A 81 -4.12 -3.10 19.54
N PRO A 82 -4.00 -4.44 19.61
CA PRO A 82 -4.78 -5.35 18.77
C PRO A 82 -6.27 -5.31 19.09
N THR A 83 -6.70 -4.75 20.23
CA THR A 83 -8.12 -4.66 20.58
C THR A 83 -8.90 -3.68 19.70
N HIS A 84 -8.21 -2.82 18.95
CA HIS A 84 -8.80 -1.88 18.01
C HIS A 84 -8.84 -2.38 16.56
N TYR A 85 -8.30 -3.57 16.27
CA TYR A 85 -8.18 -4.09 14.91
C TYR A 85 -8.65 -5.56 14.83
N PRO A 86 -8.96 -6.07 13.62
CA PRO A 86 -9.47 -7.44 13.44
C PRO A 86 -8.48 -8.54 13.86
N GLU A 87 -8.96 -9.59 14.53
CA GLU A 87 -8.14 -10.80 14.77
C GLU A 87 -7.96 -11.67 13.51
N THR A 88 -8.71 -11.37 12.44
CA THR A 88 -8.65 -12.04 11.15
C THR A 88 -7.76 -11.26 10.18
N GLY A 89 -7.09 -12.01 9.30
CA GLY A 89 -6.19 -11.50 8.28
C GLY A 89 -6.89 -11.27 6.94
N ASP A 90 -8.05 -10.61 6.91
CA ASP A 90 -8.84 -10.40 5.70
C ASP A 90 -9.25 -8.96 5.40
N PHE A 91 -8.36 -8.04 5.76
CA PHE A 91 -8.46 -6.61 5.45
C PHE A 91 -7.21 -6.10 4.72
N ILE A 92 -7.32 -4.96 4.05
CA ILE A 92 -6.16 -4.16 3.60
C ILE A 92 -5.90 -3.06 4.62
N ALA A 93 -4.66 -2.94 5.06
CA ALA A 93 -4.19 -1.86 5.90
C ALA A 93 -3.75 -0.66 5.05
N VAL A 94 -4.24 0.53 5.42
CA VAL A 94 -3.82 1.83 4.89
C VAL A 94 -2.93 2.47 5.94
N VAL A 95 -1.62 2.43 5.71
CA VAL A 95 -0.61 2.81 6.70
C VAL A 95 0.06 4.12 6.29
N GLY A 96 0.02 5.10 7.20
CA GLY A 96 0.61 6.42 7.03
C GLY A 96 1.46 6.85 8.21
N ASN A 97 2.21 7.93 8.05
CA ASN A 97 2.80 8.68 9.16
C ASN A 97 2.03 9.99 9.40
N GLU A 98 2.30 10.68 10.51
CA GLU A 98 1.60 11.91 10.89
C GLU A 98 1.62 13.01 9.81
N PRO A 99 2.76 13.33 9.15
CA PRO A 99 2.77 14.24 7.99
C PRO A 99 1.86 13.81 6.83
N SER A 100 1.65 12.50 6.66
CA SER A 100 0.80 11.93 5.60
C SER A 100 -0.65 11.72 6.05
N ALA A 101 -1.03 12.03 7.30
CA ALA A 101 -2.32 11.68 7.89
C ALA A 101 -3.54 12.08 7.03
N LYS A 102 -3.50 13.26 6.42
CA LYS A 102 -4.56 13.70 5.50
C LYS A 102 -4.67 12.81 4.27
N LEU A 103 -3.54 12.45 3.66
CA LEU A 103 -3.50 11.55 2.50
C LEU A 103 -3.97 10.16 2.90
N THR A 104 -3.50 9.64 4.04
CA THR A 104 -3.90 8.33 4.58
C THR A 104 -5.41 8.25 4.76
N HIS A 105 -6.02 9.25 5.39
CA HIS A 105 -7.46 9.28 5.61
C HIS A 105 -8.24 9.38 4.30
N LEU A 106 -7.80 10.23 3.35
CA LEU A 106 -8.44 10.35 2.04
C LEU A 106 -8.41 9.02 1.26
N VAL A 107 -7.27 8.33 1.29
CA VAL A 107 -7.12 7.02 0.63
C VAL A 107 -8.01 5.98 1.32
N ALA A 108 -7.97 5.89 2.65
CA ALA A 108 -8.76 4.91 3.40
C ALA A 108 -10.27 5.08 3.18
N GLU A 109 -10.81 6.28 3.36
CA GLU A 109 -12.24 6.50 3.17
C GLU A 109 -12.65 6.33 1.70
N GLY A 110 -11.85 6.83 0.75
CA GLY A 110 -12.19 6.67 -0.66
C GLY A 110 -12.10 5.23 -1.16
N MET A 111 -11.24 4.40 -0.57
CA MET A 111 -11.22 2.95 -0.83
C MET A 111 -12.47 2.27 -0.25
N ARG A 112 -12.89 2.62 0.98
CA ARG A 112 -14.13 2.11 1.59
C ARG A 112 -15.37 2.48 0.79
N ASP A 113 -15.42 3.70 0.28
CA ASP A 113 -16.54 4.18 -0.56
C ASP A 113 -16.55 3.46 -1.92
N ALA A 114 -15.38 3.20 -2.50
CA ALA A 114 -15.23 2.55 -3.79
C ALA A 114 -15.56 1.05 -3.75
N GLU A 115 -15.16 0.35 -2.69
CA GLU A 115 -15.40 -1.08 -2.50
C GLU A 115 -15.84 -1.38 -1.05
N PRO A 116 -17.13 -1.19 -0.72
CA PRO A 116 -17.64 -1.34 0.64
C PRO A 116 -17.54 -2.76 1.23
N ALA A 117 -17.38 -3.77 0.38
CA ALA A 117 -17.25 -5.16 0.81
C ALA A 117 -15.81 -5.51 1.25
N LEU A 118 -14.82 -4.72 0.86
CA LEU A 118 -13.42 -4.90 1.24
C LEU A 118 -13.17 -4.24 2.60
N PRO A 119 -12.81 -4.99 3.66
CA PRO A 119 -12.45 -4.39 4.93
C PRO A 119 -11.16 -3.58 4.81
N ILE A 120 -11.21 -2.31 5.24
CA ILE A 120 -10.08 -1.37 5.21
C ILE A 120 -9.79 -0.87 6.62
N GLU A 121 -8.60 -1.19 7.12
CA GLU A 121 -8.09 -0.72 8.39
C GLU A 121 -7.07 0.38 8.19
N GLN A 122 -7.02 1.35 9.11
CA GLN A 122 -6.13 2.50 9.00
C GLN A 122 -5.19 2.58 10.19
N LEU A 123 -3.90 2.76 9.94
CA LEU A 123 -2.90 3.05 10.97
C LEU A 123 -2.13 4.32 10.59
N ILE A 124 -2.04 5.27 11.52
CA ILE A 124 -1.18 6.45 11.39
C ILE A 124 -0.18 6.43 12.53
N VAL A 125 1.11 6.32 12.20
CA VAL A 125 2.19 6.34 13.19
C VAL A 125 2.62 7.78 13.52
N PRO A 126 2.99 8.08 14.78
CA PRO A 126 3.48 9.38 15.21
C PRO A 126 4.72 9.88 14.44
N GLY A 127 4.80 11.19 14.24
CA GLY A 127 5.94 11.85 13.62
C GLY A 127 6.25 11.30 12.23
N ARG A 128 7.54 11.16 11.91
CA ARG A 128 7.99 10.64 10.61
C ARG A 128 7.88 9.12 10.48
N GLY A 129 7.52 8.43 11.55
CA GLY A 129 7.53 6.97 11.63
C GLY A 129 8.89 6.35 11.99
N ASP A 130 9.90 7.15 12.36
CA ASP A 130 11.30 6.69 12.53
C ASP A 130 11.47 5.58 13.60
N GLU A 131 10.60 5.54 14.61
CA GLU A 131 10.62 4.53 15.68
C GLU A 131 9.77 3.28 15.37
N PHE A 132 9.12 3.24 14.20
CA PHE A 132 8.14 2.22 13.82
C PHE A 132 8.64 1.43 12.60
N THR A 133 9.65 0.58 12.80
CA THR A 133 10.37 -0.11 11.72
C THR A 133 9.46 -0.91 10.79
N GLU A 134 8.50 -1.66 11.33
CA GLU A 134 7.67 -2.60 10.57
C GLU A 134 6.75 -1.87 9.58
N VAL A 135 6.31 -0.65 9.90
CA VAL A 135 5.51 0.17 8.96
C VAL A 135 6.36 0.92 7.94
N ARG A 136 7.68 0.72 7.94
CA ARG A 136 8.63 1.35 7.01
C ARG A 136 9.21 0.37 5.99
N LEU A 137 8.76 -0.87 5.95
CA LEU A 137 9.30 -1.92 5.07
C LEU A 137 8.57 -1.94 3.72
N SER A 138 8.68 -0.84 2.95
CA SER A 138 8.30 -0.74 1.53
C SER A 138 8.74 0.61 0.95
N ASP A 139 8.53 0.78 -0.35
CA ASP A 139 8.94 1.95 -1.15
C ASP A 139 8.28 3.28 -0.75
N HIS A 140 7.29 3.33 0.15
CA HIS A 140 6.79 4.61 0.69
C HIS A 140 7.79 5.26 1.65
N SER A 141 8.67 4.48 2.28
CA SER A 141 9.63 5.00 3.28
C SER A 141 10.59 6.05 2.73
N PRO A 142 11.22 5.86 1.55
CA PRO A 142 11.99 6.91 0.90
C PRO A 142 11.21 8.21 0.67
N PHE A 143 9.90 8.12 0.38
CA PHE A 143 9.07 9.32 0.22
C PHE A 143 8.90 10.06 1.55
N TRP A 144 8.66 9.34 2.65
CA TRP A 144 8.64 9.93 3.99
C TRP A 144 9.97 10.58 4.37
N GLU A 145 11.10 9.96 4.02
CA GLU A 145 12.43 10.51 4.27
C GLU A 145 12.67 11.84 3.56
N HIS A 146 12.05 11.98 2.39
CA HIS A 146 12.14 13.14 1.53
C HIS A 146 11.03 14.18 1.73
N ASP A 147 10.28 14.09 2.84
CA ASP A 147 9.17 14.97 3.22
C ASP A 147 8.02 14.99 2.18
N ILE A 148 7.84 13.87 1.48
CA ILE A 148 6.76 13.69 0.52
C ILE A 148 5.66 12.85 1.18
N PRO A 149 4.39 13.32 1.19
CA PRO A 149 3.28 12.52 1.71
C PRO A 149 3.19 11.17 0.98
N ALA A 150 3.15 10.09 1.73
CA ALA A 150 3.04 8.74 1.16
C ALA A 150 2.24 7.81 2.07
N VAL A 151 1.59 6.82 1.47
CA VAL A 151 0.73 5.85 2.14
C VAL A 151 1.07 4.46 1.61
N MET A 152 1.15 3.47 2.49
CA MET A 152 1.28 2.06 2.12
C MET A 152 -0.08 1.36 2.19
N LEU A 153 -0.43 0.61 1.17
CA LEU A 153 -1.55 -0.30 1.12
C LEU A 153 -1.01 -1.72 1.18
N THR A 154 -1.38 -2.47 2.21
CA THR A 154 -0.79 -3.78 2.45
C THR A 154 -1.76 -4.77 3.06
N ASP A 155 -1.61 -6.04 2.71
CA ASP A 155 -2.15 -7.17 3.44
C ASP A 155 -1.29 -7.52 4.67
N THR A 156 -0.51 -6.59 5.23
CA THR A 156 0.29 -6.76 6.46
C THR A 156 1.30 -7.91 6.43
N ALA A 157 1.53 -8.55 5.28
CA ALA A 157 2.71 -9.38 5.01
C ALA A 157 3.01 -10.40 6.12
N PHE A 158 4.22 -10.36 6.68
CA PHE A 158 4.73 -11.25 7.72
C PHE A 158 3.92 -11.25 9.02
N PHE A 159 2.95 -10.35 9.21
CA PHE A 159 2.02 -10.41 10.33
C PHE A 159 0.92 -11.47 10.17
N ARG A 160 0.71 -12.00 8.96
CA ARG A 160 -0.25 -13.09 8.70
C ARG A 160 0.20 -14.13 7.66
N ASN A 161 1.08 -13.77 6.72
CA ASN A 161 1.52 -14.64 5.63
C ASN A 161 2.74 -15.48 6.06
N PRO A 162 2.60 -16.82 6.23
CA PRO A 162 3.72 -17.69 6.61
C PRO A 162 4.70 -17.96 5.46
N ASN A 163 4.39 -17.52 4.24
CA ASN A 163 5.21 -17.73 3.05
C ASN A 163 6.16 -16.55 2.74
N TYR A 164 6.10 -15.47 3.53
CA TYR A 164 6.92 -14.28 3.31
C TYR A 164 8.42 -14.62 3.22
N HIS A 165 9.08 -14.15 2.16
CA HIS A 165 10.49 -14.44 1.82
C HIS A 165 10.83 -15.94 1.72
N GLN A 166 9.85 -16.80 1.42
CA GLN A 166 10.04 -18.23 1.21
C GLN A 166 9.73 -18.63 -0.24
N ALA A 167 10.33 -19.75 -0.68
CA ALA A 167 10.01 -20.35 -1.98
C ALA A 167 8.56 -20.86 -2.10
N SER A 168 7.83 -20.92 -0.98
CA SER A 168 6.40 -21.24 -0.95
C SER A 168 5.51 -20.04 -1.27
N ASP A 169 6.07 -18.84 -1.41
CA ASP A 169 5.31 -17.69 -1.90
C ASP A 169 4.96 -17.88 -3.39
N THR A 170 3.76 -18.40 -3.63
CA THR A 170 3.32 -18.88 -4.93
C THR A 170 1.91 -18.40 -5.21
N LEU A 171 1.49 -18.44 -6.48
CA LEU A 171 0.14 -18.01 -6.87
C LEU A 171 -0.96 -18.78 -6.12
N ASP A 172 -0.73 -20.07 -5.86
CA ASP A 172 -1.70 -20.96 -5.20
C ASP A 172 -1.98 -20.57 -3.73
N THR A 173 -1.13 -19.72 -3.13
CA THR A 173 -1.33 -19.22 -1.76
C THR A 173 -2.08 -17.88 -1.72
N LEU A 174 -2.45 -17.32 -2.88
CA LEU A 174 -3.07 -15.99 -2.97
C LEU A 174 -4.57 -16.10 -3.28
N ASP A 175 -5.32 -15.11 -2.80
CA ASP A 175 -6.72 -14.91 -3.11
C ASP A 175 -6.86 -13.87 -4.24
N LEU A 176 -7.19 -14.33 -5.45
CA LEU A 176 -7.33 -13.47 -6.62
C LEU A 176 -8.55 -12.53 -6.53
N GLU A 177 -9.59 -12.91 -5.80
CA GLU A 177 -10.74 -12.03 -5.57
C GLU A 177 -10.35 -10.90 -4.62
N PHE A 178 -9.53 -11.19 -3.62
CA PHE A 178 -8.98 -10.17 -2.72
C PHE A 178 -8.08 -9.16 -3.45
N ILE A 179 -7.22 -9.62 -4.39
CA ILE A 179 -6.42 -8.73 -5.25
C ILE A 179 -7.34 -7.88 -6.14
N ARG A 180 -8.36 -8.50 -6.75
CA ARG A 180 -9.35 -7.80 -7.60
C ARG A 180 -10.05 -6.70 -6.81
N ASP A 181 -10.56 -7.01 -5.62
CA ASP A 181 -11.33 -6.08 -4.79
C ASP A 181 -10.42 -4.93 -4.31
N THR A 182 -9.18 -5.23 -3.94
CA THR A 182 -8.16 -4.21 -3.63
C THR A 182 -7.90 -3.30 -4.84
N THR A 183 -7.76 -3.87 -6.02
CA THR A 183 -7.57 -3.12 -7.28
C THR A 183 -8.76 -2.21 -7.58
N ALA A 184 -9.99 -2.72 -7.38
CA ALA A 184 -11.22 -1.96 -7.56
C ALA A 184 -11.31 -0.78 -6.58
N ALA A 185 -10.96 -1.00 -5.31
CA ALA A 185 -10.92 0.03 -4.27
C ALA A 185 -9.93 1.16 -4.63
N VAL A 186 -8.70 0.81 -5.02
CA VAL A 186 -7.67 1.78 -5.44
C VAL A 186 -8.11 2.54 -6.69
N THR A 187 -8.62 1.83 -7.70
CA THR A 187 -9.09 2.43 -8.95
C THR A 187 -10.25 3.40 -8.71
N GLY A 188 -11.22 3.02 -7.87
CA GLY A 188 -12.36 3.86 -7.53
C GLY A 188 -11.95 5.11 -6.77
N PHE A 189 -11.05 4.98 -5.78
CA PHE A 189 -10.44 6.12 -5.10
C PHE A 189 -9.79 7.09 -6.09
N LEU A 190 -8.91 6.60 -6.96
CA LEU A 190 -8.18 7.42 -7.92
C LEU A 190 -9.12 8.09 -8.92
N LYS A 191 -10.11 7.36 -9.44
CA LYS A 191 -11.11 7.91 -10.37
C LYS A 191 -11.90 9.04 -9.73
N TYR A 192 -12.35 8.89 -8.49
CA TYR A 192 -13.12 9.93 -7.81
C TYR A 192 -12.27 11.17 -7.47
N HIS A 193 -11.04 10.97 -7.00
CA HIS A 193 -10.21 12.06 -6.47
C HIS A 193 -9.34 12.76 -7.52
N LEU A 194 -9.09 12.14 -8.66
CA LEU A 194 -8.21 12.69 -9.70
C LEU A 194 -8.95 13.11 -10.98
N THR A 195 -10.29 13.03 -11.03
CA THR A 195 -11.10 13.51 -12.18
C THR A 195 -11.82 14.83 -11.93
#